data_AF-A0A7M1PZW1-F1
#
_entry.id   AF-A0A7M1PZW1-F1
#
_cell.length_a   1.000
_cell.length_b   1.000
_cell.length_c   1.000
_cell.angle_alpha   90.00
_cell.angle_beta   90.00
_cell.angle_gamma   90.00
#
_symmetry.space_group_name_H-M   'P 1'
#
loop_
_entity.id
_entity.type
_entity.pdbx_description
1 polymer ?
#
loop_
_entity_poly.entity_id
_entity_poly.type
_entity_poly.pdbx_seq_one_letter_code
_entity_poly.pdbx_strand_id
1 'polypeptide(L)'
;MKYLDPKIMCIDIEDDVIDKLIQEGFNVDRGSFGYKYLVNPDSECKLNYKLEYLSEKEVVIINLKDDKVHNKNEDDYDGLYSGYDTKLYSLKGSNYLNPRNLTYLNFQEDIRKLLYNGNVVIVLADAYVEENYNIVEYKDGYGRGKIIKLDNYSWLNIGSVTSMTGRDICISNEGGYFRDIFKGCKEDEVTYLAIFEEDRNSLVLAKNRYEDTIAFVKLFENDGNDGLLIVLPQFQNQYIVINNLLKEVLPQIKPHIFPDFVKNIWLELDDYILPKVQRLEIEKKKIERELSFKINDVNKKIQDEKDKLSFLTNILTSNGFGELLVKNIQKTLLEIGYSNVVNVDDTIEGNKQEDLNIYNDYGLTVIEIKGHNGNPTEDDCQALLKYMNRNMKKHKRSDIHGILIVNHQKMLPPLERSNPAFTKEQIADAVRDEYTLVSTWELYKSVRLLQENLINFNDIDISLHTKGLFTAIPKTWLFLGIIKKLFQENTIACFYLEIDQLNVGDELIVQDKNNYFLFKIEEMMIENKSVNQAKKQDKLSIKISKSISKNAKIYKKITR
;
A
#
# COMPACT_ATOMS: atom_id res chain seq x y z
N MET A 1 -2.96 -45.87 -15.95
CA MET A 1 -2.18 -45.18 -14.91
C MET A 1 -0.70 -45.36 -15.24
N LYS A 2 0.06 -44.27 -15.31
CA LYS A 2 1.47 -44.25 -15.71
C LYS A 2 2.41 -43.99 -14.52
N TYR A 3 1.95 -43.18 -13.56
CA TYR A 3 2.67 -42.83 -12.34
C TYR A 3 1.91 -43.44 -11.15
N LEU A 4 2.59 -44.22 -10.32
CA LEU A 4 1.98 -44.82 -9.13
C LEU A 4 1.87 -43.81 -7.99
N ASP A 5 2.89 -42.94 -7.88
CA ASP A 5 3.01 -41.88 -6.90
C ASP A 5 3.06 -40.49 -7.58
N PRO A 6 2.53 -39.44 -6.93
CA PRO A 6 1.75 -39.50 -5.70
C PRO A 6 0.33 -40.04 -5.91
N LYS A 7 -0.28 -40.57 -4.85
CA LYS A 7 -1.72 -40.79 -4.76
C LYS A 7 -2.40 -39.45 -4.48
N ILE A 8 -3.20 -39.01 -5.45
CA ILE A 8 -3.87 -37.72 -5.43
C ILE A 8 -5.34 -37.95 -5.11
N MET A 9 -5.93 -37.14 -4.24
CA MET A 9 -7.39 -37.04 -4.13
C MET A 9 -7.87 -35.66 -4.56
N CYS A 10 -8.76 -35.63 -5.55
CA CYS A 10 -9.43 -34.42 -6.02
C CYS A 10 -10.84 -34.37 -5.42
N ILE A 11 -11.08 -33.40 -4.54
CA ILE A 11 -12.31 -33.23 -3.79
C ILE A 11 -13.09 -32.05 -4.38
N ASP A 12 -14.30 -32.34 -4.89
CA ASP A 12 -15.20 -31.36 -5.49
C ASP A 12 -14.61 -30.58 -6.70
N ILE A 13 -13.62 -31.18 -7.37
CA ILE A 13 -13.04 -30.72 -8.64
C ILE A 13 -13.90 -31.20 -9.81
N GLU A 14 -13.94 -30.42 -10.90
CA GLU A 14 -14.74 -30.77 -12.09
C GLU A 14 -14.26 -32.09 -12.74
N ASP A 15 -15.21 -32.96 -13.12
CA ASP A 15 -14.90 -34.32 -13.61
C ASP A 15 -14.01 -34.30 -14.87
N ASP A 16 -14.18 -33.31 -15.76
CA ASP A 16 -13.37 -33.19 -16.97
C ASP A 16 -11.89 -32.88 -16.66
N VAL A 17 -11.63 -32.13 -15.58
CA VAL A 17 -10.29 -31.86 -15.08
C VAL A 17 -9.66 -33.14 -14.54
N ILE A 18 -10.41 -33.91 -13.75
CA ILE A 18 -9.95 -35.18 -13.18
C ILE A 18 -9.68 -36.20 -14.29
N ASP A 19 -10.57 -36.31 -15.28
CA ASP A 19 -10.40 -37.21 -16.43
C ASP A 19 -9.14 -36.90 -17.22
N LYS A 20 -8.83 -35.61 -17.45
CA LYS A 20 -7.59 -35.21 -18.12
C LYS A 20 -6.35 -35.63 -17.32
N LEU A 21 -6.34 -35.43 -16.00
CA LEU A 21 -5.21 -35.85 -15.14
C LEU A 21 -5.00 -37.38 -15.19
N ILE A 22 -6.09 -38.16 -15.16
CA ILE A 22 -6.03 -39.62 -15.28
C ILE A 22 -5.50 -40.04 -16.67
N GLN A 23 -5.92 -39.37 -17.75
CA GLN A 23 -5.44 -39.62 -19.10
C GLN A 23 -3.94 -39.34 -19.24
N GLU A 24 -3.42 -38.32 -18.55
CA GLU A 24 -1.99 -38.03 -18.47
C GLU A 24 -1.20 -39.03 -17.60
N GLY A 25 -1.92 -39.87 -16.86
CA GLY A 25 -1.39 -41.03 -16.18
C GLY A 25 -1.21 -40.87 -14.67
N PHE A 26 -1.71 -39.78 -14.06
CA PHE A 26 -1.69 -39.59 -12.61
C PHE A 26 -2.59 -40.59 -11.87
N ASN A 27 -2.22 -40.91 -10.63
CA ASN A 27 -3.01 -41.74 -9.74
C ASN A 27 -4.00 -40.87 -8.95
N VAL A 28 -5.20 -40.65 -9.49
CA VAL A 28 -6.19 -39.71 -8.95
C VAL A 28 -7.47 -40.42 -8.53
N ASP A 29 -7.85 -40.23 -7.26
CA ASP A 29 -9.16 -40.60 -6.73
C ASP A 29 -10.10 -39.40 -6.68
N ARG A 30 -11.39 -39.67 -6.85
CA ARG A 30 -12.47 -38.68 -6.75
C ARG A 30 -13.01 -38.65 -5.33
N GLY A 31 -13.08 -37.46 -4.75
CA GLY A 31 -13.72 -37.22 -3.47
C GLY A 31 -14.78 -36.11 -3.55
N SER A 32 -15.60 -36.03 -2.51
CA SER A 32 -16.52 -34.90 -2.29
C SER A 32 -16.72 -34.68 -0.81
N PHE A 33 -16.75 -33.43 -0.36
CA PHE A 33 -17.21 -33.07 0.99
C PHE A 33 -18.74 -33.15 1.13
N GLY A 34 -19.42 -33.55 0.06
CA GLY A 34 -20.86 -33.59 -0.03
C GLY A 34 -21.41 -32.40 -0.82
N TYR A 35 -22.73 -32.42 -0.97
CA TYR A 35 -23.45 -31.44 -1.78
C TYR A 35 -24.67 -30.93 -1.04
N LYS A 36 -25.04 -29.68 -1.26
CA LYS A 36 -26.28 -29.10 -0.78
C LYS A 36 -27.48 -29.86 -1.35
N TYR A 37 -28.42 -30.26 -0.50
CA TYR A 37 -29.59 -31.05 -0.91
C TYR A 37 -30.88 -30.61 -0.21
N LEU A 38 -32.02 -30.85 -0.85
CA LEU A 38 -33.34 -30.48 -0.33
C LEU A 38 -33.77 -31.40 0.82
N VAL A 39 -34.37 -30.82 1.86
CA VAL A 39 -34.90 -31.52 3.04
C VAL A 39 -36.21 -30.92 3.49
N ASN A 40 -37.04 -31.74 4.15
CA ASN A 40 -38.19 -31.21 4.85
C ASN A 40 -37.72 -30.43 6.09
N PRO A 41 -38.38 -29.31 6.45
CA PRO A 41 -38.08 -28.62 7.69
C PRO A 41 -38.21 -29.55 8.91
N ASP A 42 -37.36 -29.32 9.91
CA ASP A 42 -37.28 -30.10 11.16
C ASP A 42 -37.12 -31.62 10.96
N SER A 43 -36.53 -32.06 9.83
CA SER A 43 -36.27 -33.47 9.54
C SER A 43 -34.83 -33.90 9.84
N GLU A 44 -34.68 -35.18 10.18
CA GLU A 44 -33.37 -35.81 10.37
C GLU A 44 -32.59 -35.81 9.05
N CYS A 45 -31.31 -35.48 9.14
CA CYS A 45 -30.41 -35.22 8.03
C CYS A 45 -29.18 -36.12 8.11
N LYS A 46 -28.53 -36.37 6.96
CA LYS A 46 -27.30 -37.17 6.87
C LYS A 46 -26.24 -36.39 6.11
N LEU A 47 -24.97 -36.66 6.42
CA LEU A 47 -23.87 -36.22 5.56
C LEU A 47 -23.86 -37.04 4.27
N ASN A 48 -23.34 -36.47 3.20
CA ASN A 48 -23.29 -37.09 1.88
C ASN A 48 -21.92 -36.98 1.21
N TYR A 49 -20.87 -37.03 2.01
CA TYR A 49 -19.51 -36.95 1.53
C TYR A 49 -19.03 -38.29 0.96
N LYS A 50 -17.95 -38.24 0.18
CA LYS A 50 -17.21 -39.40 -0.32
C LYS A 50 -15.72 -39.13 -0.18
N LEU A 51 -15.09 -39.64 0.87
CA LEU A 51 -13.69 -39.34 1.25
C LEU A 51 -12.95 -40.60 1.73
N GLU A 52 -13.14 -41.70 1.01
CA GLU A 52 -12.51 -42.98 1.34
C GLU A 52 -10.97 -42.88 1.24
N TYR A 53 -10.28 -43.39 2.26
CA TYR A 53 -8.81 -43.46 2.29
C TYR A 53 -8.10 -42.11 2.15
N LEU A 54 -8.72 -41.00 2.61
CA LEU A 54 -8.12 -39.66 2.59
C LEU A 54 -6.74 -39.61 3.28
N SER A 55 -6.59 -40.33 4.40
CA SER A 55 -5.33 -40.38 5.16
C SER A 55 -4.17 -41.08 4.44
N GLU A 56 -4.45 -41.80 3.35
CA GLU A 56 -3.44 -42.51 2.55
C GLU A 56 -2.96 -41.71 1.31
N LYS A 57 -3.31 -40.43 1.22
CA LYS A 57 -2.99 -39.56 0.07
C LYS A 57 -1.79 -38.67 0.36
N GLU A 58 -0.90 -38.52 -0.62
CA GLU A 58 0.24 -37.58 -0.50
C GLU A 58 -0.11 -36.17 -1.02
N VAL A 59 -1.12 -36.07 -1.89
CA VAL A 59 -1.62 -34.77 -2.40
C VAL A 59 -3.15 -34.74 -2.36
N VAL A 60 -3.72 -33.71 -1.74
CA VAL A 60 -5.17 -33.50 -1.69
C VAL A 60 -5.50 -32.14 -2.30
N ILE A 61 -6.37 -32.13 -3.31
CA ILE A 61 -6.79 -30.93 -4.02
C ILE A 61 -8.27 -30.70 -3.73
N ILE A 62 -8.60 -29.55 -3.16
CA ILE A 62 -9.94 -29.23 -2.65
C ILE A 62 -10.45 -28.00 -3.38
N ASN A 63 -11.68 -28.07 -3.87
CA ASN A 63 -12.38 -26.90 -4.37
C ASN A 63 -13.53 -26.51 -3.44
N LEU A 64 -13.46 -25.32 -2.87
CA LEU A 64 -14.49 -24.83 -1.94
C LEU A 64 -15.75 -24.32 -2.66
N LYS A 65 -15.73 -24.21 -3.99
CA LYS A 65 -16.85 -23.69 -4.77
C LYS A 65 -18.13 -24.49 -4.53
N ASP A 66 -19.18 -23.82 -4.05
CA ASP A 66 -20.49 -24.43 -3.75
C ASP A 66 -21.62 -23.79 -4.58
N ASP A 67 -21.91 -24.38 -5.74
CA ASP A 67 -22.87 -23.84 -6.71
C ASP A 67 -24.01 -24.80 -7.11
N LYS A 68 -24.09 -26.00 -6.51
CA LYS A 68 -25.06 -27.04 -6.93
C LYS A 68 -25.97 -27.51 -5.80
N VAL A 69 -27.29 -27.35 -5.99
CA VAL A 69 -28.33 -27.98 -5.17
C VAL A 69 -28.77 -29.27 -5.85
N HIS A 70 -28.63 -30.40 -5.16
CA HIS A 70 -29.07 -31.70 -5.65
C HIS A 70 -30.51 -32.00 -5.19
N ASN A 71 -31.35 -32.42 -6.14
CA ASN A 71 -32.68 -32.98 -5.87
C ASN A 71 -32.51 -34.45 -5.43
N LYS A 72 -33.11 -34.85 -4.30
CA LYS A 72 -32.80 -36.09 -3.59
C LYS A 72 -33.75 -37.26 -3.91
N ASN A 73 -33.23 -38.50 -3.89
CA ASN A 73 -33.90 -39.75 -3.46
C ASN A 73 -33.24 -40.24 -2.15
N GLU A 74 -33.98 -40.84 -1.23
CA GLU A 74 -33.59 -41.05 0.18
C GLU A 74 -32.50 -42.12 0.44
N ASP A 75 -32.15 -42.96 -0.54
CA ASP A 75 -31.38 -44.20 -0.35
C ASP A 75 -29.84 -44.11 -0.50
N ASP A 76 -29.27 -42.98 -0.93
CA ASP A 76 -27.85 -42.90 -1.35
C ASP A 76 -26.84 -42.41 -0.28
N TYR A 77 -27.17 -42.44 1.02
CA TYR A 77 -26.35 -41.73 2.03
C TYR A 77 -25.93 -42.58 3.24
N ASP A 78 -24.60 -42.69 3.39
CA ASP A 78 -23.93 -43.20 4.58
C ASP A 78 -23.95 -42.15 5.71
N GLY A 79 -24.61 -42.49 6.82
CA GLY A 79 -24.77 -41.60 7.96
C GLY A 79 -23.56 -41.64 8.88
N LEU A 80 -22.71 -40.61 8.88
CA LEU A 80 -21.66 -40.48 9.91
C LEU A 80 -22.10 -39.72 11.16
N TYR A 81 -23.19 -38.96 11.11
CA TYR A 81 -23.86 -38.43 12.32
C TYR A 81 -24.96 -39.40 12.81
N SER A 82 -24.65 -40.69 12.84
CA SER A 82 -25.46 -41.71 13.51
C SER A 82 -24.59 -42.54 14.46
N GLY A 83 -23.92 -41.89 15.40
CA GLY A 83 -23.73 -42.53 16.69
C GLY A 83 -25.10 -42.70 17.33
N TYR A 84 -25.36 -43.79 18.05
CA TYR A 84 -26.68 -44.09 18.64
C TYR A 84 -27.31 -42.92 19.45
N ASP A 85 -26.47 -41.96 19.88
CA ASP A 85 -26.82 -40.83 20.77
C ASP A 85 -26.69 -39.43 20.13
N THR A 86 -26.43 -39.25 18.82
CA THR A 86 -26.32 -37.89 18.21
C THR A 86 -26.86 -37.86 16.78
N LYS A 87 -27.71 -36.88 16.48
CA LYS A 87 -28.38 -36.73 15.17
C LYS A 87 -28.30 -35.30 14.65
N LEU A 88 -28.23 -35.16 13.32
CA LEU A 88 -28.31 -33.87 12.62
C LEU A 88 -29.75 -33.62 12.16
N TYR A 89 -30.26 -32.42 12.40
CA TYR A 89 -31.56 -31.98 11.91
C TYR A 89 -31.44 -30.74 11.05
N SER A 90 -32.32 -30.61 10.04
CA SER A 90 -32.49 -29.36 9.32
C SER A 90 -32.96 -28.26 10.28
N LEU A 91 -32.52 -27.02 10.06
CA LEU A 91 -33.01 -25.88 10.84
C LEU A 91 -34.50 -25.65 10.62
N LYS A 92 -35.17 -25.14 11.65
CA LYS A 92 -36.59 -24.78 11.58
C LYS A 92 -36.85 -23.79 10.43
N GLY A 93 -37.73 -24.18 9.52
CA GLY A 93 -38.08 -23.39 8.33
C GLY A 93 -37.07 -23.44 7.19
N SER A 94 -35.98 -24.19 7.30
CA SER A 94 -35.08 -24.45 6.17
C SER A 94 -35.58 -25.64 5.35
N ASN A 95 -35.54 -25.50 4.02
CA ASN A 95 -35.89 -26.55 3.07
C ASN A 95 -34.65 -27.19 2.40
N TYR A 96 -33.45 -26.90 2.90
CA TYR A 96 -32.20 -27.48 2.44
C TYR A 96 -31.23 -27.70 3.60
N LEU A 97 -30.26 -28.57 3.36
CA LEU A 97 -29.07 -28.73 4.17
C LEU A 97 -27.84 -28.67 3.26
N ASN A 98 -26.82 -27.93 3.68
CA ASN A 98 -25.49 -28.00 3.09
C ASN A 98 -24.52 -28.66 4.09
N PRO A 99 -24.13 -29.92 3.89
CA PRO A 99 -23.35 -30.68 4.87
C PRO A 99 -21.84 -30.41 4.81
N ARG A 100 -21.37 -29.52 3.92
CA ARG A 100 -19.94 -29.34 3.64
C ARG A 100 -19.15 -28.86 4.86
N ASN A 101 -19.58 -27.80 5.56
CA ASN A 101 -18.84 -27.29 6.71
C ASN A 101 -18.76 -28.29 7.88
N LEU A 102 -19.80 -29.11 8.06
CA LEU A 102 -19.77 -30.25 9.00
C LEU A 102 -18.75 -31.30 8.57
N THR A 103 -18.70 -31.61 7.28
CA THR A 103 -17.76 -32.58 6.75
C THR A 103 -16.32 -32.07 6.86
N TYR A 104 -16.07 -30.80 6.59
CA TYR A 104 -14.75 -30.19 6.81
C TYR A 104 -14.27 -30.37 8.24
N LEU A 105 -15.15 -30.13 9.22
CA LEU A 105 -14.85 -30.32 10.64
C LEU A 105 -14.55 -31.79 10.96
N ASN A 106 -15.34 -32.74 10.41
CA ASN A 106 -15.15 -34.17 10.65
C ASN A 106 -13.79 -34.69 10.15
N PHE A 107 -13.28 -34.15 9.05
CA PHE A 107 -12.01 -34.56 8.45
C PHE A 107 -10.84 -33.61 8.80
N GLN A 108 -11.06 -32.62 9.67
CA GLN A 108 -10.05 -31.64 10.05
C GLN A 108 -8.78 -32.31 10.57
N GLU A 109 -8.91 -33.28 11.47
CA GLU A 109 -7.74 -33.98 12.04
C GLU A 109 -7.01 -34.83 11.02
N ASP A 110 -7.70 -35.40 10.02
CA ASP A 110 -7.04 -36.18 8.97
C ASP A 110 -6.26 -35.26 8.04
N ILE A 111 -6.83 -34.13 7.64
CA ILE A 111 -6.09 -33.14 6.84
C ILE A 111 -4.91 -32.56 7.63
N ARG A 112 -5.10 -32.30 8.92
CA ARG A 112 -4.03 -31.85 9.81
C ARG A 112 -2.89 -32.88 9.86
N LYS A 113 -3.21 -34.17 10.01
CA LYS A 113 -2.19 -35.25 9.98
C LYS A 113 -1.47 -35.32 8.63
N LEU A 114 -2.16 -35.14 7.51
CA LEU A 114 -1.52 -35.10 6.19
C LEU A 114 -0.45 -34.00 6.14
N LEU A 115 -0.82 -32.78 6.55
CA LEU A 115 0.11 -31.64 6.59
C LEU A 115 1.29 -31.93 7.52
N TYR A 116 1.06 -32.37 8.76
CA TYR A 116 2.17 -32.68 9.67
C TYR A 116 3.03 -33.87 9.21
N ASN A 117 2.52 -34.76 8.35
CA ASN A 117 3.31 -35.84 7.76
C ASN A 117 4.10 -35.40 6.52
N GLY A 118 4.10 -34.11 6.18
CA GLY A 118 4.87 -33.56 5.07
C GLY A 118 4.15 -33.60 3.72
N ASN A 119 2.86 -33.96 3.69
CA ASN A 119 2.05 -34.02 2.48
C ASN A 119 1.55 -32.63 2.04
N VAL A 120 0.90 -32.59 0.86
CA VAL A 120 0.47 -31.35 0.22
C VAL A 120 -1.05 -31.25 0.18
N VAL A 121 -1.59 -30.12 0.64
CA VAL A 121 -3.02 -29.78 0.53
C VAL A 121 -3.14 -28.51 -0.30
N ILE A 122 -3.92 -28.57 -1.38
CA ILE A 122 -4.19 -27.45 -2.27
C ILE A 122 -5.67 -27.09 -2.15
N VAL A 123 -5.98 -25.82 -1.94
CA VAL A 123 -7.34 -25.30 -1.77
C VAL A 123 -7.61 -24.23 -2.82
N LEU A 124 -8.60 -24.46 -3.68
CA LEU A 124 -9.21 -23.43 -4.52
C LEU A 124 -10.28 -22.72 -3.68
N ALA A 125 -9.96 -21.51 -3.25
CA ALA A 125 -10.72 -20.70 -2.32
C ALA A 125 -12.04 -20.20 -2.94
N ASP A 126 -13.09 -20.09 -2.13
CA ASP A 126 -14.38 -19.48 -2.49
C ASP A 126 -14.75 -18.37 -1.49
N ALA A 127 -15.89 -17.70 -1.64
CA ALA A 127 -16.36 -16.72 -0.67
C ALA A 127 -16.45 -17.31 0.74
N TYR A 128 -16.19 -16.50 1.77
CA TYR A 128 -16.44 -16.89 3.16
C TYR A 128 -17.95 -17.10 3.36
N VAL A 129 -18.31 -18.30 3.82
CA VAL A 129 -19.69 -18.71 4.09
C VAL A 129 -19.75 -19.34 5.46
N GLU A 130 -20.78 -18.97 6.21
CA GLU A 130 -21.01 -19.45 7.56
C GLU A 130 -22.44 -19.98 7.68
N GLU A 131 -22.58 -21.17 8.25
CA GLU A 131 -23.85 -21.87 8.35
C GLU A 131 -24.13 -22.34 9.78
N ASN A 132 -25.41 -22.46 10.10
CA ASN A 132 -25.88 -22.99 11.38
C ASN A 132 -26.35 -24.44 11.20
N TYR A 133 -26.00 -25.31 12.14
CA TYR A 133 -26.38 -26.72 12.15
C TYR A 133 -27.06 -27.08 13.47
N ASN A 134 -28.20 -27.76 13.38
CA ASN A 134 -28.92 -28.24 14.56
C ASN A 134 -28.52 -29.69 14.87
N ILE A 135 -27.74 -29.86 15.92
CA ILE A 135 -27.27 -31.18 16.39
C ILE A 135 -28.04 -31.54 17.67
N VAL A 136 -28.63 -32.72 17.70
CA VAL A 136 -29.40 -33.21 18.84
C VAL A 136 -28.70 -34.42 19.44
N GLU A 137 -28.29 -34.31 20.71
CA GLU A 137 -27.75 -35.42 21.48
C GLU A 137 -28.89 -36.12 22.25
N TYR A 138 -29.01 -37.43 22.15
CA TYR A 138 -29.97 -38.26 22.86
C TYR A 138 -29.29 -38.93 24.05
N LYS A 139 -29.87 -38.78 25.25
CA LYS A 139 -29.49 -39.54 26.45
C LYS A 139 -30.76 -40.02 27.16
N ASP A 140 -30.85 -41.32 27.44
CA ASP A 140 -32.00 -41.95 28.12
C ASP A 140 -33.37 -41.61 27.48
N GLY A 141 -33.41 -41.49 26.14
CA GLY A 141 -34.63 -41.14 25.39
C GLY A 141 -34.97 -39.66 25.34
N TYR A 142 -34.19 -38.79 26.00
CA TYR A 142 -34.35 -37.34 25.95
C TYR A 142 -33.33 -36.70 25.01
N GLY A 143 -33.81 -35.94 24.01
CA GLY A 143 -32.98 -35.20 23.07
C GLY A 143 -32.69 -33.78 23.56
N ARG A 144 -31.41 -33.40 23.58
CA ARG A 144 -30.96 -32.02 23.83
C ARG A 144 -30.34 -31.45 22.55
N GLY A 145 -31.05 -30.50 21.94
CA GLY A 145 -30.58 -29.79 20.75
C GLY A 145 -29.56 -28.69 21.07
N LYS A 146 -28.58 -28.53 20.19
CA LYS A 146 -27.61 -27.43 20.16
C LYS A 146 -27.47 -26.95 18.73
N ILE A 147 -27.57 -25.63 18.54
CA ILE A 147 -27.18 -25.00 17.29
C ILE A 147 -25.68 -24.73 17.35
N ILE A 148 -24.94 -25.26 16.39
CA ILE A 148 -23.53 -24.90 16.17
C ILE A 148 -23.43 -24.05 14.90
N LYS A 149 -22.42 -23.19 14.85
CA LYS A 149 -22.15 -22.30 13.73
C LYS A 149 -20.77 -22.63 13.19
N LEU A 150 -20.67 -22.91 11.90
CA LEU A 150 -19.43 -23.35 11.26
C LEU A 150 -19.24 -22.61 9.93
N ASP A 151 -18.00 -22.23 9.65
CA ASP A 151 -17.60 -21.63 8.38
C ASP A 151 -16.75 -22.58 7.53
N ASN A 152 -16.52 -22.20 6.28
CA ASN A 152 -15.81 -23.00 5.27
C ASN A 152 -14.26 -22.93 5.35
N TYR A 153 -13.68 -22.21 6.32
CA TYR A 153 -12.23 -21.99 6.43
C TYR A 153 -11.62 -22.39 7.77
N SER A 154 -12.39 -22.42 8.86
CA SER A 154 -11.91 -22.68 10.22
C SER A 154 -11.14 -24.00 10.39
N TRP A 155 -11.41 -24.98 9.52
CA TRP A 155 -10.72 -26.27 9.52
C TRP A 155 -9.26 -26.19 9.04
N LEU A 156 -8.87 -25.14 8.30
CA LEU A 156 -7.54 -24.96 7.73
C LEU A 156 -6.50 -24.35 8.70
N ASN A 157 -6.94 -23.85 9.87
CA ASN A 157 -6.07 -23.16 10.83
C ASN A 157 -5.26 -22.01 10.19
N ILE A 158 -5.96 -21.16 9.44
CA ILE A 158 -5.43 -19.96 8.76
C ILE A 158 -5.89 -18.69 9.50
N GLY A 159 -5.29 -17.55 9.15
CA GLY A 159 -5.71 -16.23 9.66
C GLY A 159 -7.14 -15.85 9.25
N SER A 160 -7.56 -14.64 9.59
CA SER A 160 -8.90 -14.20 9.24
C SER A 160 -9.14 -14.18 7.72
N VAL A 161 -10.36 -14.53 7.33
CA VAL A 161 -10.79 -14.59 5.92
C VAL A 161 -11.98 -13.65 5.74
N THR A 162 -11.94 -12.84 4.69
CA THR A 162 -13.04 -11.91 4.35
C THR A 162 -13.49 -12.15 2.91
N SER A 163 -14.80 -12.19 2.68
CA SER A 163 -15.36 -12.28 1.33
C SER A 163 -15.06 -11.02 0.53
N MET A 164 -14.41 -11.19 -0.63
CA MET A 164 -14.17 -10.12 -1.58
C MET A 164 -14.02 -10.70 -2.97
N THR A 165 -14.80 -10.19 -3.92
CA THR A 165 -14.76 -10.66 -5.31
C THR A 165 -13.95 -9.72 -6.20
N GLY A 166 -13.10 -10.28 -7.05
CA GLY A 166 -12.45 -9.52 -8.12
C GLY A 166 -11.64 -10.38 -9.07
N ARG A 167 -11.04 -9.72 -10.07
CA ARG A 167 -10.24 -10.34 -11.13
C ARG A 167 -8.86 -9.70 -11.33
N ASP A 168 -8.63 -8.52 -10.74
CA ASP A 168 -7.32 -7.87 -10.79
C ASP A 168 -6.35 -8.57 -9.84
N ILE A 169 -5.35 -9.24 -10.39
CA ILE A 169 -4.37 -10.03 -9.65
C ILE A 169 -2.96 -9.58 -9.99
N CYS A 170 -2.15 -9.38 -8.96
CA CYS A 170 -0.72 -9.12 -9.06
C CYS A 170 0.05 -10.30 -8.47
N ILE A 171 0.80 -11.03 -9.30
CA ILE A 171 1.64 -12.16 -8.86
C ILE A 171 2.87 -11.60 -8.12
N SER A 172 3.18 -12.20 -6.97
CA SER A 172 4.23 -11.68 -6.08
C SER A 172 5.66 -11.82 -6.63
N ASN A 173 6.44 -10.74 -6.37
CA ASN A 173 7.90 -10.66 -6.19
C ASN A 173 8.61 -11.91 -5.63
N GLU A 174 7.97 -12.54 -4.67
CA GLU A 174 8.66 -13.33 -3.64
C GLU A 174 8.34 -14.82 -3.75
N GLY A 175 7.40 -15.22 -4.62
CA GLY A 175 6.88 -16.59 -4.70
C GLY A 175 7.85 -17.68 -5.22
N GLY A 176 9.06 -17.33 -5.66
CA GLY A 176 10.05 -18.31 -6.14
C GLY A 176 9.50 -19.30 -7.17
N TYR A 177 9.72 -20.60 -6.96
CA TYR A 177 9.20 -21.71 -7.81
C TYR A 177 7.67 -21.75 -7.90
N PHE A 178 6.95 -21.24 -6.90
CA PHE A 178 5.48 -21.24 -6.92
C PHE A 178 4.88 -20.25 -7.93
N ARG A 179 5.69 -19.40 -8.56
CA ARG A 179 5.22 -18.54 -9.66
C ARG A 179 4.76 -19.33 -10.87
N ASP A 180 5.40 -20.47 -11.12
CA ASP A 180 5.09 -21.32 -12.27
C ASP A 180 3.69 -21.95 -12.17
N ILE A 181 3.03 -21.89 -11.01
CA ILE A 181 1.61 -22.24 -10.84
C ILE A 181 0.75 -21.48 -11.88
N PHE A 182 1.00 -20.18 -12.03
CA PHE A 182 0.18 -19.29 -12.87
C PHE A 182 0.59 -19.31 -14.35
N LYS A 183 1.60 -20.10 -14.73
CA LYS A 183 2.13 -20.13 -16.09
C LYS A 183 1.06 -20.59 -17.08
N GLY A 184 0.80 -19.77 -18.10
CA GLY A 184 -0.21 -20.08 -19.11
C GLY A 184 -1.66 -19.80 -18.70
N CYS A 185 -1.89 -19.31 -17.47
CA CYS A 185 -3.17 -18.72 -17.09
C CYS A 185 -3.23 -17.27 -17.55
N LYS A 186 -4.37 -16.84 -18.10
CA LYS A 186 -4.59 -15.42 -18.36
C LYS A 186 -5.19 -14.74 -17.12
N GLU A 187 -4.89 -13.47 -16.93
CA GLU A 187 -5.40 -12.71 -15.77
C GLU A 187 -6.94 -12.68 -15.72
N ASP A 188 -7.62 -12.62 -16.88
CA ASP A 188 -9.08 -12.63 -16.98
C ASP A 188 -9.72 -14.01 -16.70
N GLU A 189 -8.91 -15.07 -16.62
CA GLU A 189 -9.33 -16.43 -16.29
C GLU A 189 -9.28 -16.71 -14.78
N VAL A 190 -8.81 -15.75 -13.96
CA VAL A 190 -8.72 -15.90 -12.51
C VAL A 190 -9.77 -15.03 -11.81
N THR A 191 -10.41 -15.57 -10.77
CA THR A 191 -11.36 -14.85 -9.94
C THR A 191 -11.09 -15.18 -8.47
N TYR A 192 -10.75 -14.16 -7.68
CA TYR A 192 -10.67 -14.32 -6.23
C TYR A 192 -12.04 -13.98 -5.62
N LEU A 193 -12.41 -14.72 -4.58
CA LEU A 193 -13.69 -14.60 -3.87
C LEU A 193 -13.51 -14.37 -2.36
N ALA A 194 -12.26 -14.48 -1.89
CA ALA A 194 -11.84 -14.20 -0.53
C ALA A 194 -10.48 -13.51 -0.52
N ILE A 195 -10.25 -12.72 0.53
CA ILE A 195 -8.95 -12.18 0.93
C ILE A 195 -8.55 -12.76 2.28
N PHE A 196 -7.25 -12.89 2.49
CA PHE A 196 -6.66 -13.55 3.65
C PHE A 196 -5.74 -12.61 4.41
N GLU A 197 -5.80 -12.68 5.73
CA GLU A 197 -4.84 -12.01 6.61
C GLU A 197 -3.46 -12.65 6.46
N GLU A 198 -2.42 -11.81 6.33
CA GLU A 198 -1.05 -12.28 6.20
C GLU A 198 -0.55 -12.90 7.51
N ASP A 199 -0.12 -14.16 7.44
CA ASP A 199 0.52 -14.89 8.53
C ASP A 199 2.04 -14.86 8.33
N ARG A 200 2.82 -14.74 9.41
CA ARG A 200 4.29 -14.67 9.37
C ARG A 200 4.93 -15.92 8.77
N ASN A 201 4.24 -17.05 8.82
CA ASN A 201 4.69 -18.33 8.27
C ASN A 201 4.11 -18.62 6.87
N SER A 202 3.55 -17.61 6.21
CA SER A 202 2.98 -17.73 4.88
C SER A 202 3.80 -16.99 3.84
N LEU A 203 4.05 -17.65 2.71
CA LEU A 203 4.60 -17.05 1.50
C LEU A 203 3.45 -16.55 0.62
N VAL A 204 3.37 -15.23 0.42
CA VAL A 204 2.34 -14.64 -0.44
C VAL A 204 2.66 -14.91 -1.91
N LEU A 205 1.70 -15.51 -2.63
CA LEU A 205 1.81 -15.83 -4.04
C LEU A 205 1.19 -14.75 -4.93
N ALA A 206 0.06 -14.18 -4.52
CA ALA A 206 -0.63 -13.15 -5.28
C ALA A 206 -1.46 -12.23 -4.39
N LYS A 207 -1.56 -10.97 -4.84
CA LYS A 207 -2.32 -9.90 -4.20
C LYS A 207 -3.34 -9.28 -5.15
N ASN A 208 -4.38 -8.65 -4.61
CA ASN A 208 -5.27 -7.81 -5.39
C ASN A 208 -4.68 -6.39 -5.59
N ARG A 209 -5.39 -5.51 -6.30
CA ARG A 209 -5.01 -4.10 -6.52
C ARG A 209 -4.93 -3.22 -5.26
N TYR A 210 -5.44 -3.70 -4.13
CA TYR A 210 -5.43 -3.03 -2.83
C TYR A 210 -4.34 -3.61 -1.90
N GLU A 211 -3.46 -4.46 -2.44
CA GLU A 211 -2.39 -5.16 -1.71
C GLU A 211 -2.88 -6.22 -0.71
N ASP A 212 -4.16 -6.62 -0.78
CA ASP A 212 -4.69 -7.72 0.03
C ASP A 212 -4.25 -9.08 -0.54
N THR A 213 -3.90 -10.02 0.34
CA THR A 213 -3.47 -11.37 -0.04
C THR A 213 -4.67 -12.21 -0.51
N ILE A 214 -4.54 -12.81 -1.69
CA ILE A 214 -5.58 -13.68 -2.30
C ILE A 214 -5.07 -15.09 -2.62
N ALA A 215 -3.76 -15.30 -2.57
CA ALA A 215 -3.12 -16.59 -2.75
C ALA A 215 -1.84 -16.68 -1.91
N PHE A 216 -1.62 -17.80 -1.22
CA PHE A 216 -0.46 -17.99 -0.36
C PHE A 216 -0.11 -19.47 -0.20
N VAL A 217 1.11 -19.72 0.30
CA VAL A 217 1.57 -21.02 0.78
C VAL A 217 1.87 -20.90 2.26
N LYS A 218 1.34 -21.82 3.08
CA LYS A 218 1.67 -21.92 4.50
C LYS A 218 2.42 -23.22 4.77
N LEU A 219 3.54 -23.10 5.49
CA LEU A 219 4.36 -24.23 5.90
C LEU A 219 3.88 -24.80 7.24
N PHE A 220 3.83 -26.12 7.34
CA PHE A 220 3.58 -26.86 8.57
C PHE A 220 4.84 -27.60 8.97
N GLU A 221 5.66 -26.96 9.81
CA GLU A 221 6.97 -27.48 10.21
C GLU A 221 6.87 -28.79 11.00
N ASN A 222 7.68 -29.79 10.63
CA ASN A 222 7.85 -31.02 11.40
C ASN A 222 9.20 -31.69 11.12
N ASP A 223 10.18 -31.51 12.01
CA ASP A 223 11.49 -32.18 12.07
C ASP A 223 12.05 -32.71 10.72
N GLY A 224 12.15 -31.81 9.73
CA GLY A 224 12.75 -32.09 8.41
C GLY A 224 11.80 -32.58 7.32
N ASN A 225 10.49 -32.65 7.57
CA ASN A 225 9.47 -33.03 6.57
C ASN A 225 8.23 -32.13 6.64
N ASP A 226 8.37 -30.88 6.20
CA ASP A 226 7.35 -29.83 6.38
C ASP A 226 6.15 -29.98 5.43
N GLY A 227 4.92 -29.94 5.94
CA GLY A 227 3.71 -29.94 5.11
C GLY A 227 3.49 -28.64 4.35
N LEU A 228 2.77 -28.72 3.23
CA LEU A 228 2.42 -27.55 2.42
C LEU A 228 0.90 -27.39 2.32
N LEU A 229 0.39 -26.25 2.78
CA LEU A 229 -0.94 -25.77 2.44
C LEU A 229 -0.82 -24.68 1.38
N ILE A 230 -1.41 -24.90 0.21
CA ILE A 230 -1.42 -23.94 -0.91
C ILE A 230 -2.85 -23.46 -1.10
N VAL A 231 -3.10 -22.17 -0.88
CA VAL A 231 -4.42 -21.56 -1.09
C VAL A 231 -4.36 -20.68 -2.32
N LEU A 232 -5.26 -20.94 -3.27
CA LEU A 232 -5.33 -20.28 -4.58
C LEU A 232 -6.74 -19.76 -4.86
N PRO A 233 -6.89 -18.73 -5.70
CA PRO A 233 -8.21 -18.27 -6.17
C PRO A 233 -8.88 -19.30 -7.09
N GLN A 234 -10.09 -18.97 -7.56
CA GLN A 234 -10.77 -19.77 -8.59
C GLN A 234 -10.19 -19.47 -9.97
N PHE A 235 -10.17 -20.49 -10.81
CA PHE A 235 -9.73 -20.41 -12.20
C PHE A 235 -10.81 -20.94 -13.13
N GLN A 236 -11.03 -20.27 -14.26
CA GLN A 236 -11.91 -20.79 -15.31
C GLN A 236 -11.42 -22.14 -15.85
N ASN A 237 -10.09 -22.33 -15.91
CA ASN A 237 -9.46 -23.58 -16.31
C ASN A 237 -8.59 -24.12 -15.18
N GLN A 238 -9.21 -24.83 -14.23
CA GLN A 238 -8.53 -25.42 -13.08
C GLN A 238 -7.43 -26.42 -13.49
N TYR A 239 -7.58 -27.08 -14.64
CA TYR A 239 -6.63 -28.07 -15.13
C TYR A 239 -5.23 -27.51 -15.36
N ILE A 240 -5.10 -26.32 -15.96
CA ILE A 240 -3.78 -25.71 -16.24
C ILE A 240 -2.99 -25.55 -14.94
N VAL A 241 -3.64 -24.98 -13.92
CA VAL A 241 -3.04 -24.69 -12.61
C VAL A 241 -2.66 -25.98 -11.88
N ILE A 242 -3.58 -26.95 -11.83
CA ILE A 242 -3.33 -28.24 -11.18
C ILE A 242 -2.20 -28.99 -11.89
N ASN A 243 -2.20 -29.00 -13.22
CA ASN A 243 -1.13 -29.65 -13.99
C ASN A 243 0.23 -28.97 -13.78
N ASN A 244 0.30 -27.63 -13.74
CA ASN A 244 1.53 -26.90 -13.43
C ASN A 244 2.05 -27.24 -12.02
N LEU A 245 1.16 -27.29 -11.04
CA LEU A 245 1.50 -27.71 -9.68
C LEU A 245 2.13 -29.10 -9.66
N LEU A 246 1.49 -30.08 -10.30
CA LEU A 246 1.90 -31.48 -10.24
C LEU A 246 3.17 -31.77 -11.07
N LYS A 247 3.42 -31.05 -12.17
CA LYS A 247 4.55 -31.34 -13.08
C LYS A 247 5.76 -30.44 -12.91
N GLU A 248 5.55 -29.17 -12.58
CA GLU A 248 6.62 -28.16 -12.61
C GLU A 248 7.00 -27.71 -11.20
N VAL A 249 6.01 -27.51 -10.32
CA VAL A 249 6.22 -26.85 -9.02
C VAL A 249 6.52 -27.86 -7.92
N LEU A 250 5.59 -28.78 -7.65
CA LEU A 250 5.71 -29.72 -6.53
C LEU A 250 6.87 -30.71 -6.69
N PRO A 251 7.24 -31.20 -7.89
CA PRO A 251 8.43 -32.05 -8.03
C PRO A 251 9.75 -31.37 -7.62
N GLN A 252 9.84 -30.04 -7.74
CA GLN A 252 11.02 -29.28 -7.32
C GLN A 252 11.06 -29.09 -5.80
N ILE A 253 9.90 -28.98 -5.16
CA ILE A 253 9.77 -28.63 -3.73
C ILE A 253 9.67 -29.89 -2.86
N LYS A 254 8.97 -30.91 -3.35
CA LYS A 254 8.68 -32.18 -2.69
C LYS A 254 9.10 -33.36 -3.58
N PRO A 255 10.38 -33.48 -3.95
CA PRO A 255 10.84 -34.51 -4.89
C PRO A 255 10.55 -35.94 -4.40
N HIS A 256 10.55 -36.19 -3.09
CA HIS A 256 10.25 -37.50 -2.51
C HIS A 256 8.81 -37.97 -2.75
N ILE A 257 7.85 -37.04 -2.91
CA ILE A 257 6.44 -37.35 -3.21
C ILE A 257 6.24 -37.59 -4.72
N PHE A 258 7.16 -37.12 -5.56
CA PHE A 258 7.06 -37.14 -7.02
C PHE A 258 8.23 -37.89 -7.68
N PRO A 259 8.55 -39.14 -7.29
CA PRO A 259 9.77 -39.83 -7.70
C PRO A 259 9.97 -39.93 -9.22
N ASP A 260 8.88 -40.05 -9.99
CA ASP A 260 8.90 -40.15 -11.45
C ASP A 260 9.15 -38.82 -12.18
N PHE A 261 9.05 -37.69 -11.48
CA PHE A 261 9.20 -36.34 -12.03
C PHE A 261 10.54 -35.69 -11.66
N VAL A 262 11.29 -36.29 -10.74
CA VAL A 262 12.61 -35.85 -10.28
C VAL A 262 13.68 -36.25 -11.32
N LYS A 263 13.94 -35.40 -12.31
CA LYS A 263 15.14 -35.55 -13.15
C LYS A 263 16.32 -34.81 -12.52
N ASN A 264 17.33 -35.56 -12.10
CA ASN A 264 18.66 -35.08 -11.68
C ASN A 264 18.76 -34.24 -10.39
N ILE A 265 17.70 -34.10 -9.58
CA ILE A 265 17.72 -33.35 -8.30
C ILE A 265 18.69 -33.99 -7.28
N TRP A 266 19.00 -35.27 -7.41
CA TRP A 266 20.02 -35.93 -6.57
C TRP A 266 21.40 -35.25 -6.65
N LEU A 267 21.72 -34.54 -7.74
CA LEU A 267 22.95 -33.74 -7.86
C LEU A 267 23.00 -32.54 -6.89
N GLU A 268 21.86 -32.14 -6.33
CA GLU A 268 21.75 -31.03 -5.38
C GLU A 268 21.66 -31.49 -3.91
N LEU A 269 21.56 -32.79 -3.65
CA LEU A 269 21.63 -33.35 -2.29
C LEU A 269 23.05 -33.20 -1.73
N ASP A 270 23.17 -33.03 -0.41
CA ASP A 270 24.47 -32.80 0.27
C ASP A 270 25.54 -33.85 -0.07
N ASP A 271 25.12 -35.10 -0.30
CA ASP A 271 26.01 -36.22 -0.66
C ASP A 271 26.61 -36.11 -2.06
N TYR A 272 26.01 -35.32 -2.96
CA TYR A 272 26.35 -35.27 -4.39
C TYR A 272 26.65 -33.86 -4.90
N ILE A 273 26.25 -32.81 -4.17
CA ILE A 273 26.53 -31.42 -4.52
C ILE A 273 28.04 -31.15 -4.46
N LEU A 274 28.56 -30.47 -5.48
CA LEU A 274 29.99 -30.14 -5.51
C LEU A 274 30.31 -29.19 -4.34
N PRO A 275 31.36 -29.45 -3.52
CA PRO A 275 31.68 -28.63 -2.34
C PRO A 275 31.93 -27.14 -2.63
N LYS A 276 32.29 -26.80 -3.86
CA LYS A 276 32.42 -25.39 -4.28
C LYS A 276 31.05 -24.73 -4.52
N VAL A 277 30.10 -25.47 -5.10
CA VAL A 277 28.73 -24.99 -5.33
C VAL A 277 28.01 -24.79 -4.00
N GLN A 278 28.12 -25.76 -3.09
CA GLN A 278 27.54 -25.64 -1.74
C GLN A 278 28.07 -24.40 -0.98
N ARG A 279 29.38 -24.12 -1.09
CA ARG A 279 29.97 -22.91 -0.50
C ARG A 279 29.43 -21.62 -1.12
N LEU A 280 29.26 -21.57 -2.44
CA LEU A 280 28.70 -20.42 -3.13
C LEU A 280 27.22 -20.20 -2.78
N GLU A 281 26.44 -21.27 -2.60
CA GLU A 281 25.05 -21.16 -2.14
C GLU A 281 24.95 -20.63 -0.70
N ILE A 282 25.84 -21.06 0.20
CA ILE A 282 25.94 -20.50 1.56
C ILE A 282 26.31 -19.01 1.51
N GLU A 283 27.28 -18.64 0.66
CA GLU A 283 27.71 -17.25 0.48
C GLU A 283 26.58 -16.38 -0.09
N LYS A 284 25.86 -16.87 -1.11
CA LYS A 284 24.68 -16.22 -1.68
C LYS A 284 23.62 -15.97 -0.60
N LYS A 285 23.24 -17.01 0.16
CA LYS A 285 22.26 -16.87 1.27
C LYS A 285 22.71 -15.87 2.33
N LYS A 286 24.01 -15.79 2.61
CA LYS A 286 24.57 -14.78 3.52
C LYS A 286 24.41 -13.36 2.97
N ILE A 287 24.75 -13.15 1.69
CA ILE A 287 24.61 -11.85 1.01
C ILE A 287 23.14 -11.42 0.98
N GLU A 288 22.21 -12.32 0.65
CA GLU A 288 20.78 -12.05 0.64
C GLU A 288 20.26 -11.60 2.01
N ARG A 289 20.67 -12.29 3.09
CA ARG A 289 20.34 -11.88 4.47
C ARG A 289 20.89 -10.51 4.82
N GLU A 290 22.15 -10.23 4.49
CA GLU A 290 22.78 -8.94 4.76
C GLU A 290 22.11 -7.78 4.00
N LEU A 291 21.76 -8.00 2.72
CA LEU A 291 21.03 -7.03 1.92
C LEU A 291 19.63 -6.77 2.47
N SER A 292 18.89 -7.84 2.81
CA SER A 292 17.56 -7.74 3.39
C SER A 292 17.57 -6.92 4.70
N PHE A 293 18.56 -7.15 5.57
CA PHE A 293 18.71 -6.38 6.80
C PHE A 293 18.98 -4.89 6.51
N LYS A 294 19.87 -4.59 5.57
CA LYS A 294 20.19 -3.19 5.17
C LYS A 294 18.98 -2.49 4.56
N ILE A 295 18.21 -3.17 3.71
CA ILE A 295 16.99 -2.60 3.12
C ILE A 295 15.98 -2.28 4.21
N ASN A 296 15.76 -3.19 5.16
CA ASN A 296 14.82 -2.98 6.26
C ASN A 296 15.25 -1.81 7.17
N ASP A 297 16.55 -1.70 7.48
CA ASP A 297 17.11 -0.57 8.23
C ASP A 297 16.90 0.78 7.50
N VAL A 298 17.13 0.82 6.18
CA VAL A 298 16.87 2.03 5.37
C VAL A 298 15.38 2.36 5.33
N ASN A 299 14.50 1.37 5.15
CA ASN A 299 13.06 1.58 5.15
C ASN A 299 12.57 2.14 6.49
N LYS A 300 13.11 1.63 7.61
CA LYS A 300 12.82 2.16 8.94
C LYS A 300 13.25 3.63 9.05
N LYS A 301 14.47 3.97 8.62
CA LYS A 301 14.94 5.37 8.61
C LYS A 301 14.07 6.29 7.75
N ILE A 302 13.59 5.81 6.60
CA ILE A 302 12.66 6.56 5.74
C ILE A 302 11.35 6.81 6.47
N GLN A 303 10.81 5.80 7.14
CA GLN A 303 9.55 5.92 7.87
C GLN A 303 9.68 6.85 9.07
N ASP A 304 10.75 6.72 9.85
CA ASP A 304 11.04 7.59 11.00
C ASP A 304 11.14 9.07 10.57
N GLU A 305 11.79 9.37 9.44
CA GLU A 305 11.90 10.74 8.93
C GLU A 305 10.56 11.27 8.39
N LYS A 306 9.76 10.42 7.71
CA LYS A 306 8.40 10.78 7.27
C LYS A 306 7.51 11.13 8.46
N ASP A 307 7.57 10.34 9.53
CA ASP A 307 6.75 10.55 10.72
C ASP A 307 7.17 11.84 11.45
N LYS A 308 8.48 12.05 11.60
CA LYS A 308 9.05 13.28 12.16
C LYS A 308 8.63 14.53 11.39
N LEU A 309 8.64 14.49 10.06
CA LEU A 309 8.32 15.64 9.18
C LEU A 309 6.85 15.68 8.72
N SER A 310 6.00 14.78 9.21
CA SER A 310 4.61 14.62 8.78
C SER A 310 3.79 15.91 8.89
N PHE A 311 4.11 16.78 9.85
CA PHE A 311 3.46 18.09 10.02
C PHE A 311 3.57 18.98 8.78
N LEU A 312 4.69 18.92 8.03
CA LEU A 312 4.89 19.67 6.79
C LEU A 312 3.98 19.19 5.66
N THR A 313 3.75 17.88 5.55
CA THR A 313 2.78 17.37 4.57
C THR A 313 1.35 17.62 5.03
N ASN A 314 1.08 17.63 6.34
CA ASN A 314 -0.26 17.83 6.89
C ASN A 314 -0.80 19.25 6.70
N ILE A 315 0.05 20.28 6.59
CA ILE A 315 -0.42 21.64 6.23
C ILE A 315 -0.94 21.75 4.80
N LEU A 316 -0.66 20.75 3.94
CA LEU A 316 -1.12 20.69 2.56
C LEU A 316 -2.40 19.86 2.40
N THR A 317 -2.63 18.86 3.24
CA THR A 317 -3.73 17.89 3.07
C THR A 317 -4.99 18.27 3.84
N SER A 318 -6.11 17.63 3.50
CA SER A 318 -7.38 17.77 4.23
C SER A 318 -7.32 17.24 5.66
N ASN A 319 -6.36 16.35 5.97
CA ASN A 319 -6.15 15.82 7.31
C ASN A 319 -5.77 16.92 8.31
N GLY A 320 -5.15 18.01 7.87
CA GLY A 320 -4.94 19.20 8.69
C GLY A 320 -6.11 20.18 8.62
N PHE A 321 -7.33 19.82 9.04
CA PHE A 321 -8.44 20.79 9.15
C PHE A 321 -8.67 21.25 10.59
N GLY A 322 -9.14 22.49 10.76
CA GLY A 322 -9.42 23.07 12.08
C GLY A 322 -8.17 23.14 12.96
N GLU A 323 -8.29 22.70 14.20
CA GLU A 323 -7.22 22.72 15.21
C GLU A 323 -5.95 21.96 14.77
N LEU A 324 -6.10 20.91 13.96
CA LEU A 324 -4.95 20.15 13.46
C LEU A 324 -4.14 20.95 12.42
N LEU A 325 -4.78 21.84 11.65
CA LEU A 325 -4.06 22.76 10.76
C LEU A 325 -3.18 23.71 11.57
N VAL A 326 -3.77 24.29 12.62
CA VAL A 326 -3.13 25.26 13.52
C VAL A 326 -1.90 24.63 14.18
N LYS A 327 -2.03 23.42 14.74
CA LYS A 327 -0.92 22.68 15.35
C LYS A 327 0.21 22.37 14.38
N ASN A 328 -0.10 21.98 13.14
CA ASN A 328 0.92 21.68 12.14
C ASN A 328 1.63 22.95 11.64
N ILE A 329 0.91 24.07 11.49
CA ILE A 329 1.51 25.37 11.17
C ILE A 329 2.39 25.86 12.31
N GLN A 330 1.95 25.71 13.57
CA GLN A 330 2.78 26.06 14.73
C GLN A 330 4.11 25.30 14.70
N LYS A 331 4.08 23.97 14.51
CA LYS A 331 5.30 23.15 14.32
C LYS A 331 6.15 23.62 13.14
N THR A 332 5.51 24.02 12.04
CA THR A 332 6.20 24.56 10.86
C THR A 332 6.94 25.86 11.16
N LEU A 333 6.34 26.77 11.91
CA LEU A 333 6.98 28.03 12.31
C LEU A 333 8.14 27.79 13.29
N LEU A 334 7.99 26.84 14.22
CA LEU A 334 9.07 26.41 15.10
C LEU A 334 10.25 25.81 14.30
N GLU A 335 9.96 24.97 13.31
CA GLU A 335 10.97 24.37 12.41
C GLU A 335 11.70 25.43 11.57
N ILE A 336 10.99 26.49 11.15
CA ILE A 336 11.61 27.64 10.45
C ILE A 336 12.65 28.34 11.33
N GLY A 337 12.45 28.36 12.65
CA GLY A 337 13.38 28.95 13.62
C GLY A 337 12.75 29.95 14.60
N TYR A 338 11.43 30.13 14.59
CA TYR A 338 10.78 30.94 15.62
C TYR A 338 10.83 30.22 16.97
N SER A 339 11.21 30.92 18.03
CA SER A 339 11.35 30.34 19.37
C SER A 339 10.08 30.44 20.23
N ASN A 340 9.18 31.38 19.91
CA ASN A 340 7.99 31.66 20.70
C ASN A 340 6.75 31.80 19.82
N VAL A 341 6.10 30.67 19.54
CA VAL A 341 4.84 30.57 18.78
C VAL A 341 3.77 30.00 19.72
N VAL A 342 2.82 30.84 20.11
CA VAL A 342 1.78 30.52 21.11
C VAL A 342 0.45 30.28 20.41
N ASN A 343 -0.19 29.16 20.71
CA ASN A 343 -1.59 28.94 20.34
C ASN A 343 -2.50 29.69 21.31
N VAL A 344 -3.28 30.63 20.81
CA VAL A 344 -4.03 31.57 21.66
C VAL A 344 -5.22 30.89 22.32
N ASP A 345 -5.88 29.97 21.62
CA ASP A 345 -7.01 29.18 22.14
C ASP A 345 -6.61 28.34 23.37
N ASP A 346 -5.33 27.95 23.50
CA ASP A 346 -4.82 27.20 24.65
C ASP A 346 -4.61 28.09 25.91
N THR A 347 -4.66 29.42 25.76
CA THR A 347 -4.25 30.37 26.82
C THR A 347 -5.37 31.26 27.36
N ILE A 348 -6.56 31.27 26.74
CA ILE A 348 -7.66 32.15 27.12
C ILE A 348 -8.98 31.38 27.17
N GLU A 349 -9.66 31.38 28.32
CA GLU A 349 -11.06 30.93 28.43
C GLU A 349 -12.00 32.04 27.93
N GLY A 350 -12.77 31.79 26.87
CA GLY A 350 -13.80 32.74 26.40
C GLY A 350 -14.05 32.70 24.89
N ASN A 351 -14.36 33.88 24.31
CA ASN A 351 -14.63 34.03 22.88
C ASN A 351 -13.37 33.77 22.04
N LYS A 352 -13.51 32.98 20.96
CA LYS A 352 -12.46 32.70 19.97
C LYS A 352 -11.71 33.96 19.54
N GLN A 353 -10.38 33.88 19.58
CA GLN A 353 -9.46 34.92 19.16
C GLN A 353 -8.79 34.53 17.83
N GLU A 354 -7.67 35.17 17.48
CA GLU A 354 -6.73 34.67 16.49
C GLU A 354 -6.22 33.26 16.81
N ASP A 355 -5.69 32.54 15.82
CA ASP A 355 -5.19 31.17 16.02
C ASP A 355 -3.82 31.14 16.72
N LEU A 356 -2.82 31.86 16.19
CA LEU A 356 -1.45 31.85 16.74
C LEU A 356 -0.90 33.28 16.94
N ASN A 357 -0.02 33.42 17.92
CA ASN A 357 0.81 34.60 18.13
C ASN A 357 2.31 34.25 18.06
N ILE A 358 3.09 35.09 17.40
CA ILE A 358 4.56 35.05 17.47
C ILE A 358 5.03 36.26 18.28
N TYR A 359 5.87 36.00 19.28
CA TYR A 359 6.55 37.04 20.05
C TYR A 359 8.03 37.06 19.67
N ASN A 360 8.50 38.15 19.07
CA ASN A 360 9.89 38.33 18.67
C ASN A 360 10.39 39.75 19.03
N ASP A 361 11.65 40.03 18.71
CA ASP A 361 12.29 41.32 19.01
C ASP A 361 11.59 42.52 18.34
N TYR A 362 10.86 42.29 17.24
CA TYR A 362 10.11 43.31 16.51
C TYR A 362 8.71 43.54 17.09
N GLY A 363 8.17 42.62 17.89
CA GLY A 363 6.87 42.78 18.52
C GLY A 363 5.99 41.55 18.55
N LEU A 364 4.68 41.81 18.43
CA LEU A 364 3.64 40.78 18.38
C LEU A 364 3.18 40.64 16.93
N THR A 365 3.24 39.42 16.41
CA THR A 365 2.65 39.04 15.13
C THR A 365 1.45 38.14 15.37
N VAL A 366 0.31 38.53 14.81
CA VAL A 366 -0.98 37.84 14.91
C VAL A 366 -1.20 36.99 13.67
N ILE A 367 -1.56 35.73 13.83
CA ILE A 367 -1.75 34.79 12.73
C ILE A 367 -3.16 34.21 12.75
N GLU A 368 -3.84 34.33 11.61
CA GLU A 368 -5.11 33.67 11.33
C GLU A 368 -4.91 32.55 10.30
N ILE A 369 -5.55 31.42 10.49
CA ILE A 369 -5.36 30.19 9.72
C ILE A 369 -6.70 29.69 9.18
N LYS A 370 -6.76 29.45 7.86
CA LYS A 370 -7.97 28.95 7.19
C LYS A 370 -7.67 27.77 6.29
N GLY A 371 -8.63 26.84 6.18
CA GLY A 371 -8.54 25.69 5.29
C GLY A 371 -9.77 25.56 4.39
N HIS A 372 -9.61 25.83 3.10
CA HIS A 372 -10.70 25.93 2.14
C HIS A 372 -10.66 24.84 1.06
N ASN A 373 -11.83 24.38 0.64
CA ASN A 373 -11.95 23.56 -0.57
C ASN A 373 -11.78 24.40 -1.85
N GLY A 374 -12.04 25.71 -1.78
CA GLY A 374 -11.81 26.68 -2.84
C GLY A 374 -10.70 27.68 -2.50
N ASN A 375 -10.83 28.90 -3.01
CA ASN A 375 -9.91 30.00 -2.73
C ASN A 375 -10.32 30.77 -1.45
N PRO A 376 -9.39 31.52 -0.83
CA PRO A 376 -9.67 32.38 0.32
C PRO A 376 -10.73 33.45 -0.01
N THR A 377 -11.55 33.82 0.98
CA THR A 377 -12.62 34.83 0.83
C THR A 377 -12.22 36.17 1.43
N GLU A 378 -13.01 37.22 1.16
CA GLU A 378 -12.81 38.53 1.77
C GLU A 378 -13.09 38.53 3.29
N ASP A 379 -14.02 37.68 3.72
CA ASP A 379 -14.35 37.50 5.15
C ASP A 379 -13.13 36.96 5.94
N ASP A 380 -12.28 36.15 5.30
CA ASP A 380 -11.04 35.66 5.92
C ASP A 380 -10.07 36.82 6.22
N CYS A 381 -9.92 37.75 5.26
CA CYS A 381 -9.10 38.95 5.43
C CYS A 381 -9.66 39.87 6.54
N GLN A 382 -10.99 40.06 6.55
CA GLN A 382 -11.66 40.86 7.57
C GLN A 382 -11.53 40.26 8.97
N ALA A 383 -11.53 38.92 9.10
CA ALA A 383 -11.31 38.24 10.36
C ALA A 383 -9.92 38.57 10.94
N LEU A 384 -8.86 38.49 10.12
CA LEU A 384 -7.51 38.88 10.55
C LEU A 384 -7.45 40.34 11.00
N LEU A 385 -7.99 41.26 10.20
CA LEU A 385 -7.98 42.71 10.52
C LEU A 385 -8.70 43.00 11.84
N LYS A 386 -9.81 42.31 12.11
CA LYS A 386 -10.52 42.41 13.39
C LYS A 386 -9.63 42.00 14.57
N TYR A 387 -8.84 40.94 14.45
CA TYR A 387 -7.94 40.48 15.53
C TYR A 387 -6.70 41.39 15.68
N MET A 388 -6.12 41.87 14.57
CA MET A 388 -5.05 42.88 14.62
C MET A 388 -5.49 44.13 15.39
N ASN A 389 -6.63 44.72 15.02
CA ASN A 389 -7.15 45.94 15.66
C ASN A 389 -7.45 45.74 17.15
N ARG A 390 -7.97 44.57 17.53
CA ARG A 390 -8.19 44.21 18.94
C ARG A 390 -6.88 44.15 19.72
N ASN A 391 -5.87 43.49 19.17
CA ASN A 391 -4.55 43.38 19.79
C ASN A 391 -3.85 44.74 19.86
N MET A 392 -3.97 45.60 18.84
CA MET A 392 -3.41 46.96 18.86
C MET A 392 -4.00 47.78 20.01
N LYS A 393 -5.34 47.72 20.18
CA LYS A 393 -6.04 48.39 21.28
C LYS A 393 -5.69 47.81 22.65
N LYS A 394 -5.63 46.48 22.77
CA LYS A 394 -5.31 45.76 24.02
C LYS A 394 -3.89 46.08 24.50
N HIS A 395 -2.92 46.07 23.59
CA HIS A 395 -1.51 46.29 23.89
C HIS A 395 -1.08 47.77 23.76
N LYS A 396 -1.98 48.67 23.35
CA LYS A 396 -1.73 50.11 23.14
C LYS A 396 -0.51 50.37 22.24
N ARG A 397 -0.40 49.60 21.15
CA ARG A 397 0.70 49.66 20.18
C ARG A 397 0.17 49.51 18.76
N SER A 398 0.82 50.13 17.79
CA SER A 398 0.38 50.15 16.38
C SER A 398 1.25 49.29 15.45
N ASP A 399 2.36 48.76 15.95
CA ASP A 399 3.36 47.96 15.25
C ASP A 399 3.08 46.45 15.37
N ILE A 400 1.80 46.06 15.28
CA ILE A 400 1.39 44.65 15.26
C ILE A 400 1.25 44.22 13.82
N HIS A 401 1.98 43.17 13.45
CA HIS A 401 1.92 42.59 12.11
C HIS A 401 0.88 41.47 12.03
N GLY A 402 0.18 41.36 10.91
CA GLY A 402 -0.81 40.31 10.67
C GLY A 402 -0.36 39.35 9.58
N ILE A 403 -0.64 38.05 9.76
CA ILE A 403 -0.41 37.02 8.75
C ILE A 403 -1.66 36.16 8.59
N LEU A 404 -2.20 36.07 7.38
CA LEU A 404 -3.27 35.14 7.02
C LEU A 404 -2.66 33.95 6.28
N ILE A 405 -2.72 32.75 6.88
CA ILE A 405 -2.24 31.51 6.27
C ILE A 405 -3.43 30.68 5.80
N VAL A 406 -3.46 30.35 4.50
CA VAL A 406 -4.58 29.60 3.91
C VAL A 406 -4.11 28.33 3.19
N ASN A 407 -4.70 27.20 3.57
CA ASN A 407 -4.66 25.97 2.79
C ASN A 407 -5.82 25.99 1.80
N HIS A 408 -5.62 26.66 0.65
CA HIS A 408 -6.62 26.76 -0.41
C HIS A 408 -6.65 25.50 -1.26
N GLN A 409 -7.80 25.20 -1.87
CA GLN A 409 -8.01 24.04 -2.74
C GLN A 409 -7.42 22.74 -2.16
N LYS A 410 -7.64 22.50 -0.86
CA LYS A 410 -6.96 21.46 -0.08
C LYS A 410 -7.18 20.02 -0.57
N MET A 411 -8.18 19.81 -1.42
CA MET A 411 -8.47 18.52 -2.07
C MET A 411 -7.61 18.27 -3.31
N LEU A 412 -6.90 19.27 -3.83
CA LEU A 412 -6.01 19.15 -4.98
C LEU A 412 -4.53 19.07 -4.57
N PRO A 413 -3.72 18.30 -5.31
CA PRO A 413 -2.26 18.37 -5.20
C PRO A 413 -1.77 19.82 -5.36
N PRO A 414 -0.76 20.28 -4.59
CA PRO A 414 -0.35 21.69 -4.61
C PRO A 414 0.06 22.24 -5.99
N LEU A 415 0.60 21.40 -6.87
CA LEU A 415 1.00 21.79 -8.22
C LEU A 415 -0.19 22.02 -9.17
N GLU A 416 -1.38 21.55 -8.81
CA GLU A 416 -2.63 21.69 -9.58
C GLU A 416 -3.49 22.84 -9.06
N ARG A 417 -3.09 23.48 -7.94
CA ARG A 417 -3.83 24.59 -7.34
C ARG A 417 -3.63 25.88 -8.13
N SER A 418 -4.60 26.79 -8.03
CA SER A 418 -4.41 28.17 -8.48
C SER A 418 -3.28 28.82 -7.69
N ASN A 419 -2.39 29.51 -8.41
CA ASN A 419 -1.30 30.27 -7.82
C ASN A 419 -1.10 31.58 -8.61
N PRO A 420 -1.46 32.78 -8.10
CA PRO A 420 -2.15 33.18 -6.88
C PRO A 420 -3.08 32.23 -6.14
N ALA A 421 -2.95 32.02 -4.83
CA ALA A 421 -4.10 31.57 -4.02
C ALA A 421 -5.13 32.71 -3.87
N PHE A 422 -4.63 33.94 -3.73
CA PHE A 422 -5.40 35.15 -3.46
C PHE A 422 -5.61 35.98 -4.74
N THR A 423 -6.70 36.75 -4.76
CA THR A 423 -7.05 37.68 -5.84
C THR A 423 -6.15 38.93 -5.83
N LYS A 424 -6.18 39.71 -6.92
CA LYS A 424 -5.38 40.95 -7.01
C LYS A 424 -5.85 41.99 -6.00
N GLU A 425 -7.17 42.05 -5.77
CA GLU A 425 -7.84 42.93 -4.83
C GLU A 425 -7.39 42.60 -3.40
N GLN A 426 -7.45 41.32 -2.99
CA GLN A 426 -6.97 40.88 -1.68
C GLN A 426 -5.48 41.22 -1.47
N ILE A 427 -4.64 41.05 -2.49
CA ILE A 427 -3.21 41.38 -2.40
C ILE A 427 -3.00 42.89 -2.27
N ALA A 428 -3.76 43.71 -3.01
CA ALA A 428 -3.69 45.17 -2.89
C ALA A 428 -4.14 45.64 -1.50
N ASP A 429 -5.18 45.04 -0.96
CA ASP A 429 -5.71 45.32 0.36
C ASP A 429 -4.74 44.92 1.47
N ALA A 430 -4.06 43.77 1.34
CA ALA A 430 -2.98 43.37 2.23
C ALA A 430 -1.80 44.36 2.25
N VAL A 431 -1.47 44.97 1.11
CA VAL A 431 -0.45 46.02 1.03
C VAL A 431 -0.93 47.34 1.66
N ARG A 432 -2.21 47.68 1.46
CA ARG A 432 -2.84 48.89 2.02
C ARG A 432 -2.92 48.82 3.55
N ASP A 433 -3.39 47.69 4.07
CA ASP A 433 -3.70 47.48 5.49
C ASP A 433 -2.54 46.79 6.25
N GLU A 434 -1.40 46.65 5.59
CA GLU A 434 -0.10 46.26 6.17
C GLU A 434 -0.05 44.87 6.82
N TYR A 435 -0.68 43.88 6.20
CA TYR A 435 -0.60 42.47 6.60
C TYR A 435 -0.10 41.57 5.46
N THR A 436 0.19 40.31 5.76
CA THR A 436 0.77 39.34 4.81
C THR A 436 -0.17 38.18 4.53
N LEU A 437 -0.28 37.81 3.26
CA LEU A 437 -1.05 36.68 2.75
C LEU A 437 -0.13 35.52 2.42
N VAL A 438 -0.41 34.33 2.97
CA VAL A 438 0.44 33.15 2.83
C VAL A 438 -0.42 31.96 2.41
N SER A 439 -0.03 31.26 1.35
CA SER A 439 -0.60 29.93 1.09
C SER A 439 0.25 28.86 1.78
N THR A 440 -0.36 27.78 2.26
CA THR A 440 0.41 26.67 2.87
C THR A 440 1.38 26.05 1.88
N TRP A 441 1.12 26.15 0.56
CA TRP A 441 2.06 25.72 -0.46
C TRP A 441 3.33 26.57 -0.53
N GLU A 442 3.21 27.90 -0.51
CA GLU A 442 4.39 28.77 -0.45
C GLU A 442 5.16 28.57 0.86
N LEU A 443 4.46 28.42 1.99
CA LEU A 443 5.11 28.13 3.28
C LEU A 443 5.84 26.77 3.28
N TYR A 444 5.22 25.73 2.73
CA TYR A 444 5.87 24.42 2.58
C TYR A 444 7.14 24.51 1.71
N LYS A 445 7.07 25.27 0.60
CA LYS A 445 8.23 25.48 -0.27
C LYS A 445 9.37 26.21 0.45
N SER A 446 9.08 27.20 1.30
CA SER A 446 10.14 27.91 2.02
C SER A 446 10.88 26.99 3.00
N VAL A 447 10.17 26.10 3.70
CA VAL A 447 10.81 25.10 4.57
C VAL A 447 11.69 24.14 3.76
N ARG A 448 11.25 23.69 2.58
CA ARG A 448 12.10 22.86 1.72
C ARG A 448 13.36 23.60 1.26
N LEU A 449 13.24 24.86 0.88
CA LEU A 449 14.40 25.69 0.51
C LEU A 449 15.35 25.89 1.69
N LEU A 450 14.83 26.01 2.91
CA LEU A 450 15.61 26.09 4.15
C LEU A 450 16.38 24.79 4.41
N GLN A 451 15.72 23.64 4.30
CA GLN A 451 16.33 22.31 4.47
C GLN A 451 17.45 22.03 3.45
N GLU A 452 17.29 22.54 2.22
CA GLU A 452 18.31 22.48 1.17
C GLU A 452 19.41 23.55 1.32
N ASN A 453 19.39 24.35 2.40
CA ASN A 453 20.32 25.45 2.67
C ASN A 453 20.38 26.53 1.57
N LEU A 454 19.29 26.69 0.80
CA LEU A 454 19.21 27.68 -0.28
C LEU A 454 18.81 29.06 0.23
N ILE A 455 18.00 29.08 1.29
CA ILE A 455 17.58 30.26 2.04
C ILE A 455 17.82 30.02 3.54
N ASN A 456 17.79 31.09 4.35
CA ASN A 456 17.91 31.00 5.80
C ASN A 456 16.65 31.54 6.51
N PHE A 457 16.60 31.43 7.85
CA PHE A 457 15.52 31.96 8.68
C PHE A 457 15.18 33.42 8.34
N ASN A 458 16.18 34.28 8.22
CA ASN A 458 15.99 35.71 7.97
C ASN A 458 15.38 35.99 6.58
N ASP A 459 15.71 35.19 5.55
CA ASP A 459 15.06 35.30 4.24
C ASP A 459 13.55 35.04 4.33
N ILE A 460 13.14 34.05 5.13
CA ILE A 460 11.73 33.68 5.35
C ILE A 460 11.04 34.74 6.22
N ASP A 461 11.67 35.12 7.33
CA ASP A 461 11.14 36.08 8.31
C ASP A 461 10.87 37.45 7.67
N ILE A 462 11.82 37.96 6.87
CA ILE A 462 11.63 39.20 6.10
C ILE A 462 10.42 39.07 5.18
N SER A 463 10.25 37.94 4.49
CA SER A 463 9.13 37.76 3.58
C SER A 463 7.79 37.61 4.29
N LEU A 464 7.76 36.98 5.48
CA LEU A 464 6.55 36.85 6.31
C LEU A 464 6.14 38.19 6.93
N HIS A 465 7.10 39.08 7.18
CA HIS A 465 6.87 40.43 7.70
C HIS A 465 6.85 41.52 6.60
N THR A 466 6.79 41.11 5.33
CA THR A 466 6.59 42.03 4.20
C THR A 466 5.13 42.01 3.78
N LYS A 467 4.44 43.15 3.93
CA LYS A 467 3.04 43.31 3.52
C LYS A 467 2.76 42.88 2.07
N GLY A 468 1.59 42.31 1.84
CA GLY A 468 1.16 41.75 0.55
C GLY A 468 1.28 40.23 0.50
N LEU A 469 1.67 39.69 -0.66
CA LEU A 469 1.74 38.24 -0.87
C LEU A 469 3.13 37.68 -0.51
N PHE A 470 3.16 36.67 0.36
CA PHE A 470 4.35 35.88 0.65
C PHE A 470 4.72 34.98 -0.52
N THR A 471 6.02 34.92 -0.83
CA THR A 471 6.58 34.00 -1.82
C THR A 471 7.78 33.27 -1.24
N ALA A 472 7.85 31.96 -1.43
CA ALA A 472 8.96 31.14 -0.92
C ALA A 472 10.33 31.56 -1.49
N ILE A 473 10.33 32.06 -2.73
CA ILE A 473 11.53 32.54 -3.42
C ILE A 473 11.75 34.00 -3.01
N PRO A 474 12.87 34.33 -2.34
CA PRO A 474 13.15 35.69 -1.91
C PRO A 474 13.34 36.64 -3.09
N LYS A 475 13.04 37.93 -2.89
CA LYS A 475 13.30 38.98 -3.88
C LYS A 475 14.80 39.16 -4.22
N THR A 476 15.69 38.64 -3.39
CA THR A 476 17.15 38.63 -3.62
C THR A 476 17.57 37.62 -4.69
N TRP A 477 16.66 36.76 -5.16
CA TRP A 477 16.90 35.84 -6.28
C TRP A 477 16.50 36.51 -7.58
N LEU A 478 17.49 36.90 -8.38
CA LEU A 478 17.25 37.51 -9.68
C LEU A 478 17.01 36.44 -10.73
N PHE A 479 15.86 36.50 -11.41
CA PHE A 479 15.53 35.62 -12.51
C PHE A 479 16.40 35.92 -13.74
N LEU A 480 17.05 34.90 -14.30
CA LEU A 480 17.99 35.07 -15.42
C LEU A 480 17.31 35.24 -16.78
N GLY A 481 16.10 34.71 -16.94
CA GLY A 481 15.35 34.77 -18.18
C GLY A 481 14.70 33.45 -18.57
N ILE A 482 13.78 33.53 -19.54
CA ILE A 482 13.01 32.37 -20.01
C ILE A 482 13.87 31.51 -20.95
N ILE A 483 14.01 30.22 -20.62
CA ILE A 483 14.68 29.23 -21.46
C ILE A 483 13.96 29.12 -22.81
N LYS A 484 14.67 29.48 -23.88
CA LYS A 484 14.16 29.41 -25.26
C LYS A 484 14.45 28.05 -25.90
N LYS A 485 15.65 27.51 -25.64
CA LYS A 485 16.10 26.24 -26.23
C LYS A 485 16.99 25.48 -25.26
N LEU A 486 16.91 24.15 -25.37
CA LEU A 486 17.74 23.19 -24.65
C LEU A 486 18.53 22.36 -25.66
N PHE A 487 19.78 22.01 -25.33
CA PHE A 487 20.66 21.16 -26.13
C PHE A 487 21.37 20.13 -25.24
N GLN A 488 22.04 19.16 -25.87
CA GLN A 488 22.85 18.12 -25.23
C GLN A 488 22.11 17.47 -24.05
N GLU A 489 21.06 16.72 -24.37
CA GLU A 489 20.24 16.03 -23.35
C GLU A 489 19.71 16.99 -22.28
N ASN A 490 19.35 18.20 -22.70
CA ASN A 490 18.81 19.27 -21.86
C ASN A 490 19.76 19.79 -20.76
N THR A 491 21.06 19.67 -20.96
CA THR A 491 22.08 20.21 -20.04
C THR A 491 22.59 21.59 -20.46
N ILE A 492 22.35 22.03 -21.70
CA ILE A 492 22.69 23.38 -22.15
C ILE A 492 21.41 24.20 -22.29
N ALA A 493 21.28 25.26 -21.51
CA ALA A 493 20.14 26.18 -21.55
C ALA A 493 20.49 27.47 -22.28
N CYS A 494 19.65 27.86 -23.22
CA CYS A 494 19.78 29.11 -23.98
C CYS A 494 18.63 30.07 -23.68
N PHE A 495 18.94 31.31 -23.30
CA PHE A 495 17.97 32.36 -22.95
C PHE A 495 18.54 33.75 -23.22
N TYR A 496 17.68 34.76 -23.16
CA TYR A 496 18.11 36.17 -23.12
C TYR A 496 18.31 36.57 -21.67
N LEU A 497 19.47 37.13 -21.33
CA LEU A 497 19.77 37.51 -19.96
C LEU A 497 18.89 38.70 -19.53
N GLU A 498 18.13 38.56 -18.45
CA GLU A 498 17.26 39.62 -17.92
C GLU A 498 17.93 40.49 -16.86
N ILE A 499 18.96 39.96 -16.19
CA ILE A 499 19.76 40.66 -15.19
C ILE A 499 20.88 41.48 -15.83
N ASP A 500 21.40 42.48 -15.10
CA ASP A 500 22.39 43.41 -15.63
C ASP A 500 23.72 42.74 -16.01
N GLN A 501 24.18 41.81 -15.17
CA GLN A 501 25.45 41.11 -15.38
C GLN A 501 25.46 39.69 -14.79
N LEU A 502 26.05 38.77 -15.56
CA LEU A 502 26.38 37.41 -15.13
C LEU A 502 27.84 37.09 -15.46
N ASN A 503 28.54 36.39 -14.58
CA ASN A 503 29.95 36.03 -14.75
C ASN A 503 30.18 34.52 -14.61
N VAL A 504 31.23 34.01 -15.27
CA VAL A 504 31.74 32.67 -14.97
C VAL A 504 32.16 32.62 -13.50
N GLY A 505 31.79 31.54 -12.82
CA GLY A 505 32.01 31.34 -11.40
C GLY A 505 30.87 31.81 -10.49
N ASP A 506 29.86 32.53 -11.01
CA ASP A 506 28.65 32.84 -10.24
C ASP A 506 27.93 31.53 -9.86
N GLU A 507 27.36 31.49 -8.64
CA GLU A 507 26.47 30.42 -8.21
C GLU A 507 25.03 30.72 -8.58
N LEU A 508 24.40 29.75 -9.23
CA LEU A 508 23.04 29.82 -9.72
C LEU A 508 22.17 28.75 -9.08
N ILE A 509 20.89 29.06 -8.97
CA ILE A 509 19.88 28.17 -8.45
C ILE A 509 18.93 27.83 -9.58
N VAL A 510 18.78 26.54 -9.86
CA VAL A 510 17.78 26.04 -10.80
C VAL A 510 16.57 25.60 -10.01
N GLN A 511 15.40 26.09 -10.41
CA GLN A 511 14.11 25.54 -10.03
C GLN A 511 13.55 24.77 -11.23
N ASP A 512 13.43 23.45 -11.11
CA ASP A 512 12.69 22.63 -12.06
C ASP A 512 11.52 21.94 -11.37
N LYS A 513 10.30 22.38 -11.69
CA LYS A 513 9.08 22.07 -10.94
C LYS A 513 9.24 22.46 -9.45
N ASN A 514 9.29 21.46 -8.55
CA ASN A 514 9.53 21.64 -7.12
C ASN A 514 10.92 21.13 -6.68
N ASN A 515 11.82 20.87 -7.62
CA ASN A 515 13.20 20.50 -7.32
C ASN A 515 14.10 21.73 -7.47
N TYR A 516 15.02 21.87 -6.53
CA TYR A 516 15.97 22.97 -6.48
C TYR A 516 17.37 22.42 -6.37
N PHE A 517 18.33 23.01 -7.06
CA PHE A 517 19.74 22.69 -6.87
C PHE A 517 20.63 23.87 -7.24
N LEU A 518 21.78 23.92 -6.58
CA LEU A 518 22.84 24.86 -6.88
C LEU A 518 23.74 24.31 -7.99
N PHE A 519 24.26 25.21 -8.82
CA PHE A 519 25.41 24.93 -9.64
C PHE A 519 26.24 26.20 -9.82
N LYS A 520 27.54 26.01 -10.03
CA LYS A 520 28.47 27.08 -10.36
C LYS A 520 28.60 27.16 -11.88
N ILE A 521 28.60 28.36 -12.43
CA ILE A 521 28.83 28.54 -13.87
C ILE A 521 30.29 28.23 -14.19
N GLU A 522 30.52 27.17 -14.96
CA GLU A 522 31.86 26.80 -15.44
C GLU A 522 32.18 27.47 -16.78
N GLU A 523 31.18 27.57 -17.66
CA GLU A 523 31.34 28.13 -19.00
C GLU A 523 30.05 28.85 -19.44
N MET A 524 30.24 29.95 -20.16
CA MET A 524 29.18 30.69 -20.82
C MET A 524 29.52 30.96 -22.28
N MET A 525 28.53 30.93 -23.15
CA MET A 525 28.69 31.26 -24.57
C MET A 525 27.67 32.31 -25.04
N ILE A 526 28.14 33.27 -25.82
CA ILE A 526 27.32 34.22 -26.58
C ILE A 526 27.70 34.05 -28.05
N GLU A 527 26.71 33.80 -28.91
CA GLU A 527 26.93 33.61 -30.37
C GLU A 527 28.06 32.61 -30.71
N ASN A 528 28.10 31.48 -29.98
CA ASN A 528 29.13 30.43 -30.12
C ASN A 528 30.56 30.85 -29.75
N LYS A 529 30.74 31.95 -29.00
CA LYS A 529 32.03 32.36 -28.43
C LYS A 529 31.97 32.24 -26.91
N SER A 530 32.99 31.61 -26.34
CA SER A 530 33.16 31.52 -24.89
C SER A 530 33.43 32.91 -24.31
N VAL A 531 32.72 33.28 -23.25
CA VAL A 531 32.81 34.59 -22.59
C VAL A 531 32.90 34.44 -21.08
N ASN A 532 33.63 35.34 -20.43
CA ASN A 532 33.71 35.37 -18.96
C ASN A 532 32.58 36.20 -18.31
N GLN A 533 31.92 37.05 -19.10
CA GLN A 533 30.89 37.98 -18.65
C GLN A 533 29.80 38.11 -19.71
N ALA A 534 28.54 38.14 -19.28
CA ALA A 534 27.37 38.44 -20.09
C ALA A 534 26.60 39.63 -19.50
N LYS A 535 25.96 40.42 -20.37
CA LYS A 535 25.16 41.60 -20.05
C LYS A 535 23.70 41.38 -20.40
N LYS A 536 22.83 42.20 -19.82
CA LYS A 536 21.39 42.19 -20.12
C LYS A 536 21.13 42.19 -21.63
N GLN A 537 20.15 41.38 -22.05
CA GLN A 537 19.76 41.09 -23.44
C GLN A 537 20.74 40.20 -24.24
N ASP A 538 21.90 39.82 -23.70
CA ASP A 538 22.75 38.87 -24.40
C ASP A 538 22.05 37.52 -24.56
N LYS A 539 22.19 36.94 -25.76
CA LYS A 539 21.71 35.58 -26.07
C LYS A 539 22.72 34.58 -25.51
N LEU A 540 22.51 34.25 -24.25
CA LEU A 540 23.41 33.43 -23.46
C LEU A 540 23.08 31.95 -23.59
N SER A 541 24.12 31.12 -23.61
CA SER A 541 24.05 29.67 -23.42
C SER A 541 24.92 29.29 -22.23
N ILE A 542 24.38 28.53 -21.29
CA ILE A 542 25.13 28.00 -20.13
C ILE A 542 24.97 26.50 -20.04
N LYS A 543 26.03 25.83 -19.57
CA LYS A 543 26.00 24.39 -19.27
C LYS A 543 25.62 24.18 -17.81
N ILE A 544 24.68 23.29 -17.57
CA ILE A 544 24.10 22.94 -16.27
C ILE A 544 24.54 21.51 -15.93
N SER A 545 24.81 21.24 -14.66
CA SER A 545 25.32 19.95 -14.18
C SER A 545 24.32 18.79 -14.31
N LYS A 546 23.04 19.09 -14.55
CA LYS A 546 21.94 18.11 -14.66
C LYS A 546 20.99 18.52 -15.77
N SER A 547 20.32 17.52 -16.37
CA SER A 547 19.22 17.75 -17.33
C SER A 547 18.06 18.48 -16.65
N ILE A 548 17.50 19.48 -17.34
CA ILE A 548 16.38 20.30 -16.83
C ILE A 548 15.22 20.35 -17.82
N SER A 549 14.01 20.63 -17.34
CA SER A 549 12.85 20.87 -18.21
C SER A 549 12.90 22.26 -18.85
N LYS A 550 12.19 22.43 -19.98
CA LYS A 550 12.08 23.72 -20.69
C LYS A 550 11.42 24.82 -19.83
N ASN A 551 10.62 24.43 -18.84
CA ASN A 551 9.91 25.36 -17.96
C ASN A 551 10.71 25.66 -16.67
N ALA A 552 11.92 25.11 -16.54
CA ALA A 552 12.78 25.43 -15.41
C ALA A 552 13.12 26.92 -15.37
N LYS A 553 13.27 27.44 -14.16
CA LYS A 553 13.64 28.82 -13.89
C LYS A 553 15.03 28.84 -13.27
N ILE A 554 15.85 29.79 -13.69
CA ILE A 554 17.23 29.93 -13.21
C ILE A 554 17.35 31.28 -12.52
N TYR A 555 17.97 31.27 -11.35
CA TYR A 555 18.11 32.44 -10.50
C TYR A 555 19.57 32.66 -10.09
N LYS A 556 19.98 33.92 -9.99
CA LYS A 556 21.22 34.34 -9.32
C LYS A 556 20.88 34.88 -7.95
N LYS A 557 21.53 34.35 -6.91
CA LYS A 557 21.40 34.90 -5.55
C LYS A 557 22.27 36.16 -5.45
N ILE A 558 21.68 37.26 -5.00
CA ILE A 558 22.47 38.44 -4.59
C ILE A 558 22.71 38.32 -3.09
N THR A 559 23.98 38.34 -2.68
CA THR A 559 24.35 38.52 -1.29
C THR A 559 24.11 39.99 -0.93
N ARG A 560 23.29 40.25 0.09
CA ARG A 560 23.14 41.59 0.65
C ARG A 560 24.40 42.02 1.38
#